data_AF-A0A482WX82-F1
#
_entry.id   AF-A0A482WX82-F1
#
_cell.length_a   1.000
_cell.length_b   1.000
_cell.length_c   1.000
_cell.angle_alpha   90.00
_cell.angle_beta   90.00
_cell.angle_gamma   90.00
#
_symmetry.space_group_name_H-M   'P 1'
#
loop_
_entity.id
_entity.type
_entity.pdbx_description
1 polymer ?
#
loop_
_entity_poly.entity_id
_entity_poly.type
_entity_poly.pdbx_seq_one_letter_code
_entity_poly.pdbx_strand_id
1 'polypeptide(L)'
;MDCFGDPEVTGKVGTDIQDGKCSWLVVVALQRATPEQKKIIKDCYGCSDLEKVQKIKHLYEELGLPATFATYEEESYNLIQTHIQQISAGLSHDLFFTLLEKIYRREN
;
A
#
# COMPACT_ATOMS: atom_id res chain seq x y z
N MET A 1 -0.92 -4.16 -5.34
CA MET A 1 -1.48 -3.80 -4.02
C MET A 1 -2.81 -4.52 -3.84
N ASP A 2 -3.08 -5.17 -2.71
CA ASP A 2 -4.30 -5.97 -2.60
C ASP A 2 -5.60 -5.13 -2.64
N CYS A 3 -5.62 -3.90 -2.11
CA CYS A 3 -6.84 -3.06 -2.14
C CYS A 3 -7.07 -2.26 -3.43
N PHE A 4 -6.00 -1.96 -4.19
CA PHE A 4 -6.04 -1.08 -5.37
C PHE A 4 -5.47 -1.73 -6.64
N GLY A 5 -4.92 -2.92 -6.52
CA GLY A 5 -4.46 -3.69 -7.66
C GLY A 5 -5.66 -4.22 -8.41
N ASP A 6 -5.59 -4.15 -9.73
CA ASP A 6 -6.60 -4.72 -10.59
C ASP A 6 -6.74 -6.22 -10.27
N PRO A 7 -7.96 -6.72 -9.98
CA PRO A 7 -8.20 -8.15 -9.75
C PRO A 7 -7.74 -9.02 -10.92
N GLU A 8 -7.76 -8.50 -12.15
CA GLU A 8 -7.31 -9.20 -13.36
C GLU A 8 -5.78 -9.36 -13.41
N VAL A 9 -5.05 -8.45 -12.76
CA VAL A 9 -3.59 -8.42 -12.67
C VAL A 9 -3.14 -9.19 -11.42
N THR A 10 -3.62 -8.79 -10.25
CA THR A 10 -3.23 -9.38 -8.96
C THR A 10 -3.69 -10.83 -8.74
N GLY A 11 -4.64 -11.34 -9.54
CA GLY A 11 -5.18 -12.70 -9.44
C GLY A 11 -5.92 -12.98 -8.12
N LYS A 12 -6.14 -11.95 -7.29
CA LYS A 12 -6.77 -12.04 -5.98
C LYS A 12 -7.64 -10.83 -5.76
N VAL A 13 -8.90 -11.06 -5.39
CA VAL A 13 -9.73 -10.01 -4.82
C VAL A 13 -9.14 -9.67 -3.46
N GLY A 14 -8.61 -8.45 -3.27
CA GLY A 14 -8.07 -8.04 -1.98
C GLY A 14 -9.10 -8.13 -0.87
N THR A 15 -8.79 -8.93 0.15
CA THR A 15 -9.66 -9.16 1.32
C THR A 15 -9.19 -8.43 2.58
N ASP A 16 -8.13 -7.60 2.49
CA ASP A 16 -7.49 -6.98 3.67
C ASP A 16 -8.45 -6.14 4.53
N ILE A 17 -9.42 -5.48 3.89
CA ILE A 17 -10.46 -4.69 4.57
C ILE A 17 -11.44 -5.61 5.29
N GLN A 18 -11.91 -6.67 4.62
CA GLN A 18 -12.84 -7.65 5.18
C GLN A 18 -12.21 -8.43 6.34
N ASP A 19 -10.94 -8.81 6.18
CA ASP A 19 -10.16 -9.59 7.14
C ASP A 19 -9.68 -8.74 8.31
N GLY A 20 -9.84 -7.42 8.24
CA GLY A 20 -9.42 -6.49 9.29
C GLY A 20 -7.91 -6.46 9.47
N LYS A 21 -7.13 -6.74 8.40
CA LYS A 21 -5.68 -6.80 8.50
C LYS A 21 -5.09 -5.43 8.83
N CYS A 22 -4.03 -5.46 9.62
CA CYS A 22 -3.20 -4.29 9.89
C CYS A 22 -2.33 -3.97 8.65
N SER A 23 -2.96 -3.43 7.62
CA SER A 23 -2.32 -3.01 6.37
C SER A 23 -1.74 -1.60 6.50
N TRP A 24 -0.77 -1.27 5.65
CA TRP A 24 -0.23 0.10 5.57
C TRP A 24 -1.35 1.12 5.32
N LEU A 25 -2.34 0.78 4.48
CA LEU A 25 -3.46 1.64 4.13
C LEU A 25 -4.31 2.04 5.35
N VAL A 26 -4.69 1.08 6.21
CA VAL A 26 -5.51 1.42 7.39
C VAL A 26 -4.73 2.21 8.43
N VAL A 27 -3.43 1.95 8.58
CA VAL A 27 -2.57 2.69 9.50
C VAL A 27 -2.44 4.15 9.05
N VAL A 28 -2.16 4.40 7.77
CA VAL A 28 -2.07 5.76 7.22
C VAL A 28 -3.43 6.45 7.22
N ALA A 29 -4.51 5.72 6.92
CA ALA A 29 -5.87 6.25 7.03
C ALA A 29 -6.15 6.76 8.45
N LEU A 30 -5.85 5.96 9.48
CA LEU A 30 -6.06 6.34 10.88
C LEU A 30 -5.19 7.53 11.32
N GLN A 31 -4.01 7.71 10.74
CA GLN A 31 -3.16 8.87 11.04
C GLN A 31 -3.74 10.17 10.46
N ARG A 32 -4.39 10.10 9.30
CA ARG A 32 -4.89 11.27 8.55
C ARG A 32 -6.37 11.58 8.78
N ALA A 33 -7.15 10.58 9.17
CA ALA A 33 -8.59 10.68 9.32
C ALA A 33 -9.00 11.64 10.45
N THR A 34 -10.07 12.39 10.20
CA THR A 34 -10.80 13.15 11.23
C THR A 34 -11.44 12.20 12.26
N PRO A 35 -11.89 12.68 13.43
CA PRO A 35 -12.61 11.85 14.40
C PRO A 35 -13.84 11.14 13.80
N GLU A 36 -14.57 11.78 12.89
CA GLU A 36 -15.74 11.24 12.21
C GLU A 36 -15.34 10.12 11.24
N GLN A 37 -14.29 10.35 10.45
CA GLN A 37 -13.75 9.36 9.53
C GLN A 37 -13.15 8.16 10.29
N LYS A 38 -12.51 8.38 11.44
CA LYS A 38 -12.03 7.30 12.32
C LYS A 38 -13.17 6.42 12.83
N LYS A 39 -14.34 7.00 13.10
CA LYS A 39 -15.53 6.23 13.47
C LYS A 39 -16.00 5.36 12.31
N ILE A 40 -15.98 5.87 11.08
CA ILE A 40 -16.28 5.07 9.87
C ILE A 40 -15.31 3.89 9.77
N ILE A 41 -14.01 4.11 9.94
CA ILE A 41 -13.01 3.03 9.94
C ILE A 41 -13.33 1.99 11.01
N LYS A 42 -13.61 2.43 12.24
CA LYS A 42 -13.92 1.51 13.35
C LYS A 42 -15.19 0.69 13.13
N ASP A 43 -16.22 1.28 12.53
CA ASP A 43 -17.53 0.64 12.35
C ASP A 43 -17.60 -0.26 11.10
N CYS A 44 -16.73 0.00 10.12
CA CYS A 44 -16.75 -0.64 8.79
C CYS A 44 -15.58 -1.58 8.51
N TYR A 45 -14.40 -1.38 9.11
CA TYR A 45 -13.21 -2.18 8.86
C TYR A 45 -13.27 -3.54 9.57
N GLY A 46 -12.79 -4.61 8.93
CA GLY A 46 -12.89 -5.98 9.44
C GLY A 46 -14.28 -6.60 9.29
N CYS A 47 -15.09 -6.12 8.34
CA CYS A 47 -16.43 -6.62 8.08
C CYS A 47 -16.53 -7.15 6.65
N SER A 48 -17.18 -8.30 6.48
CA SER A 48 -17.39 -8.95 5.18
C SER A 48 -18.50 -8.30 4.34
N ASP A 49 -19.22 -7.32 4.90
CA ASP A 49 -20.26 -6.56 4.22
C ASP A 49 -19.67 -5.67 3.12
N LEU A 50 -20.09 -5.89 1.88
CA LEU A 50 -19.60 -5.19 0.71
C LEU A 50 -19.84 -3.68 0.78
N GLU A 51 -20.94 -3.22 1.39
CA GLU A 51 -21.21 -1.78 1.53
C GLU A 51 -20.20 -1.13 2.49
N LYS A 52 -19.85 -1.82 3.57
CA LYS A 52 -18.83 -1.36 4.53
C LYS A 52 -17.45 -1.34 3.91
N VAL A 53 -17.11 -2.35 3.11
CA VAL A 53 -15.85 -2.38 2.35
C VAL A 53 -15.78 -1.20 1.38
N GLN A 54 -16.85 -0.92 0.63
CA GLN A 54 -16.88 0.22 -0.29
C GLN A 54 -16.76 1.56 0.44
N LYS A 55 -17.37 1.72 1.61
CA LYS A 55 -17.18 2.92 2.45
C LYS A 55 -15.72 3.13 2.85
N ILE A 56 -15.01 2.07 3.22
CA ILE A 56 -13.58 2.16 3.53
C ILE A 56 -12.77 2.52 2.27
N LYS A 57 -13.06 1.89 1.13
CA LYS A 57 -12.38 2.21 -0.14
C LYS A 57 -12.57 3.67 -0.54
N HIS A 58 -13.79 4.18 -0.46
CA HIS A 58 -14.08 5.58 -0.76
C HIS A 58 -13.38 6.52 0.22
N LEU A 59 -13.34 6.18 1.51
CA LEU A 59 -12.59 6.95 2.50
C LEU A 59 -11.09 6.98 2.18
N TYR A 60 -10.52 5.91 1.66
CA TYR A 60 -9.11 5.91 1.23
C TYR A 60 -8.86 6.83 0.04
N GLU A 61 -9.80 6.92 -0.90
CA GLU A 61 -9.74 7.87 -2.01
C GLU A 61 -9.84 9.32 -1.50
N GLU A 62 -10.79 9.60 -0.60
CA GLU A 62 -10.99 10.92 0.01
C GLU A 62 -9.74 11.39 0.78
N LEU A 63 -9.07 10.48 1.48
CA LEU A 63 -7.81 10.73 2.18
C LEU A 63 -6.58 10.82 1.26
N GLY A 64 -6.75 10.62 -0.06
CA GLY A 64 -5.67 10.68 -1.03
C GLY A 64 -4.61 9.59 -0.83
N LEU A 65 -4.99 8.43 -0.28
CA LEU A 65 -4.06 7.33 -0.01
C LEU A 65 -3.44 6.73 -1.25
N PRO A 66 -4.14 6.57 -2.40
CA PRO A 66 -3.52 6.07 -3.63
C PRO A 66 -2.34 6.95 -4.08
N ALA A 67 -2.54 8.26 -4.12
CA ALA A 67 -1.49 9.21 -4.48
C ALA A 67 -0.34 9.19 -3.46
N THR A 68 -0.68 9.13 -2.17
CA THR A 68 0.33 9.04 -1.10
C THR A 68 1.18 7.80 -1.21
N PHE A 69 0.58 6.66 -1.55
CA PHE A 69 1.32 5.43 -1.74
C PHE A 69 2.24 5.52 -2.96
N ALA A 70 1.76 6.08 -4.07
CA ALA A 70 2.59 6.28 -5.27
C ALA A 70 3.83 7.14 -4.97
N THR A 71 3.67 8.23 -4.23
CA THR A 71 4.79 9.07 -3.77
C THR A 71 5.73 8.28 -2.86
N TYR A 72 5.20 7.55 -1.87
CA TYR A 72 6.01 6.73 -0.97
C TYR A 72 6.80 5.64 -1.71
N GLU A 73 6.19 5.00 -2.72
CA GLU A 73 6.85 3.99 -3.55
C GLU A 73 8.01 4.57 -4.34
N GLU A 74 7.83 5.74 -4.96
CA GLU A 74 8.87 6.45 -5.70
C GLU A 74 10.02 6.92 -4.78
N GLU A 75 9.70 7.52 -3.63
CA GLU A 75 10.69 7.95 -2.66
C GLU A 75 11.49 6.77 -2.10
N SER A 76 10.82 5.67 -1.78
CA SER A 76 11.46 4.45 -1.30
C SER A 76 12.37 3.84 -2.36
N TYR A 77 11.94 3.83 -3.64
CA TYR A 77 12.76 3.38 -4.76
C TYR A 77 14.05 4.21 -4.89
N ASN A 78 13.93 5.54 -4.93
CA ASN A 78 15.06 6.45 -5.05
C ASN A 78 16.03 6.33 -3.86
N LEU A 79 15.49 6.15 -2.64
CA LEU A 79 16.29 5.93 -1.44
C LEU A 79 17.08 4.62 -1.52
N ILE A 80 16.43 3.52 -1.92
CA ILE A 80 17.09 2.22 -2.07
C ILE A 80 18.17 2.30 -3.16
N GLN A 81 17.90 2.94 -4.31
CA GLN A 81 18.92 3.14 -5.35
C GLN A 81 20.14 3.89 -4.82
N THR A 82 19.92 4.97 -4.07
CA THR A 82 20.99 5.75 -3.44
C THR A 82 21.81 4.89 -2.48
N HIS A 83 21.15 4.08 -1.66
CA HIS A 83 21.84 3.17 -0.74
C HIS A 83 22.64 2.09 -1.47
N ILE A 84 22.13 1.52 -2.56
CA ILE A 84 22.86 0.53 -3.37
C ILE A 84 24.16 1.16 -3.89
N GLN A 85 24.11 2.38 -4.43
CA GLN A 85 25.29 3.09 -4.94
C GLN A 85 26.32 3.42 -3.85
N GLN A 86 25.88 3.60 -2.61
CA GLN A 86 26.74 3.90 -1.46
C GLN A 86 27.43 2.67 -0.86
N ILE A 87 27.08 1.45 -1.28
CA ILE A 87 27.74 0.23 -0.80
C ILE A 87 29.17 0.20 -1.31
N SER A 88 30.14 0.35 -0.40
CA SER A 88 31.57 0.42 -0.73
C SER A 88 32.28 -0.94 -0.69
N ALA A 89 31.67 -1.97 -0.11
CA ALA A 89 32.22 -3.32 -0.02
C ALA A 89 31.11 -4.38 0.16
N GLY A 90 31.29 -5.57 -0.42
CA GLY A 90 30.37 -6.70 -0.27
C GLY A 90 29.81 -7.22 -1.59
N LEU A 91 28.53 -7.56 -1.60
CA LEU A 91 27.81 -8.07 -2.77
C LEU A 91 27.77 -7.03 -3.91
N SER A 92 27.71 -7.50 -5.16
CA SER A 92 27.64 -6.62 -6.35
C SER A 92 26.37 -5.78 -6.32
N HIS A 93 26.50 -4.51 -6.73
CA HIS A 93 25.36 -3.60 -6.88
C HIS A 93 24.32 -4.14 -7.86
N ASP A 94 24.75 -4.82 -8.93
CA ASP A 94 23.86 -5.43 -9.93
C ASP A 94 22.89 -6.44 -9.32
N LEU A 95 23.33 -7.20 -8.31
CA LEU A 95 22.45 -8.12 -7.60
C LEU A 95 21.29 -7.36 -6.93
N PHE A 96 21.58 -6.26 -6.25
CA PHE A 96 20.57 -5.46 -5.57
C PHE A 96 19.66 -4.73 -6.55
N PHE A 97 20.20 -4.20 -7.66
CA PHE A 97 19.39 -3.60 -8.72
C PHE A 97 18.46 -4.63 -9.36
N THR A 98 18.95 -5.84 -9.66
CA THR A 98 18.14 -6.93 -10.21
C THR A 98 16.98 -7.31 -9.26
N LEU A 99 17.23 -7.31 -7.95
CA LEU A 99 16.17 -7.56 -6.96
C LEU A 99 15.18 -6.40 -6.88
N LEU A 100 15.67 -5.16 -6.91
CA LEU A 100 14.85 -3.95 -6.84
C LEU A 100 13.93 -3.84 -8.06
N GLU A 101 14.43 -4.05 -9.27
CA GLU A 101 13.64 -4.05 -10.51
C GLU A 101 12.54 -5.10 -10.52
N LYS A 102 12.77 -6.27 -9.89
CA LYS A 102 11.76 -7.32 -9.76
C LYS A 102 10.63 -7.00 -8.78
N ILE A 103 10.81 -6.01 -7.91
CA ILE A 103 9.87 -5.64 -6.85
C ILE A 103 9.20 -4.30 -7.15
N TYR A 104 9.92 -3.37 -7.77
CA TYR A 104 9.42 -2.05 -8.13
C TYR A 104 8.31 -2.15 -9.19
N ARG A 105 7.16 -1.51 -8.92
CA ARG A 105 5.98 -1.52 -9.81
C ARG A 105 5.55 -2.92 -10.26
N ARG A 106 5.64 -3.89 -9.35
CA ARG A 106 5.18 -5.25 -9.65
C ARG A 106 3.66 -5.25 -9.81
N GLU A 107 3.23 -5.19 -11.06
CA GLU A 107 1.93 -5.64 -11.52
C GLU A 107 2.05 -7.18 -11.59
N ASN A 108 1.47 -7.88 -10.61
CA ASN A 108 1.50 -9.34 -10.60
C ASN A 108 0.73 -9.93 -11.79
#